data_AF-A0A2R7Y317-F1
#
_entry.id   AF-A0A2R7Y317-F1
#
_cell.length_a   1.000
_cell.length_b   1.000
_cell.length_c   1.000
_cell.angle_alpha   90.00
_cell.angle_beta   90.00
_cell.angle_gamma   90.00
#
_symmetry.space_group_name_H-M   'P 1'
#
loop_
_entity.id
_entity.type
_entity.pdbx_description
1 polymer ?
#
loop_
_entity_poly.entity_id
_entity_poly.type
_entity_poly.pdbx_seq_one_letter_code
_entity_poly.pdbx_strand_id
1 'polypeptide(L)'
;MDFRFYGDIDDVDDSSIVFDRGSRTVYLFKPRLNPEDEITLRFSRILEKLGIEYVVVAGYIAILFGRGRRTEDLDFIVMPLTEGMFVDLCREVSEEGFTLMQGDVRVRV
;
A
#
# COMPACT_ATOMS: atom_id res chain seq x y z
N MET A 1 4.17 8.73 4.01
CA MET A 1 4.00 9.54 2.78
C MET A 1 2.63 10.19 2.85
N ASP A 2 2.52 11.48 2.51
CA ASP A 2 1.27 12.24 2.60
C ASP A 2 0.58 12.18 1.23
N PHE A 3 -0.43 11.34 1.06
CA PHE A 3 -1.21 11.28 -0.19
C PHE A 3 -2.18 12.45 -0.24
N ARG A 4 -1.77 13.56 -0.87
CA ARG A 4 -2.65 14.69 -1.17
C ARG A 4 -3.19 14.57 -2.58
N PHE A 5 -4.51 14.38 -2.69
CA PHE A 5 -5.23 14.56 -3.94
C PHE A 5 -5.41 16.06 -4.18
N TYR A 6 -4.51 16.66 -4.97
CA TYR A 6 -4.68 18.03 -5.43
C TYR A 6 -5.69 18.03 -6.57
N GLY A 7 -6.80 18.74 -6.36
CA GLY A 7 -7.78 19.10 -7.38
C GLY A 7 -7.21 20.13 -8.37
N ASP A 8 -7.94 20.25 -9.48
CA ASP A 8 -7.63 20.96 -10.73
C ASP A 8 -6.60 20.26 -11.61
N ILE A 9 -7.04 19.13 -12.17
CA ILE A 9 -6.39 18.49 -13.29
C ILE A 9 -7.46 18.21 -14.37
N ASP A 10 -7.98 19.27 -14.98
CA ASP A 10 -9.03 19.20 -16.01
C ASP A 10 -8.49 18.83 -17.41
N ASP A 11 -7.17 18.67 -17.58
CA ASP A 11 -6.52 18.45 -18.90
C ASP A 11 -5.67 17.17 -18.97
N VAL A 12 -5.89 16.23 -18.05
CA VAL A 12 -5.05 15.04 -17.98
C VAL A 12 -5.84 13.84 -18.47
N ASP A 13 -5.39 13.33 -19.61
CA ASP A 13 -5.84 12.09 -20.24
C ASP A 13 -6.02 10.97 -19.21
N ASP A 14 -7.05 10.14 -19.41
CA ASP A 14 -7.52 9.05 -18.54
C ASP A 14 -6.43 7.98 -18.24
N SER A 15 -5.23 8.13 -18.81
CA SER A 15 -4.06 7.26 -18.69
C SER A 15 -2.78 7.95 -18.18
N SER A 16 -2.90 9.01 -17.38
CA SER A 16 -1.75 9.82 -17.01
C SER A 16 -0.90 9.28 -15.84
N ILE A 17 0.41 9.30 -16.09
CA ILE A 17 1.46 9.18 -15.09
C ILE A 17 2.19 10.52 -15.09
N VAL A 18 2.19 11.23 -13.96
CA VAL A 18 2.92 12.50 -13.79
C VAL A 18 4.10 12.25 -12.86
N PHE A 19 5.31 12.62 -13.30
CA PHE A 19 6.51 12.54 -12.45
C PHE A 19 6.96 13.93 -12.04
N ASP A 20 6.79 14.26 -10.77
CA ASP A 20 7.39 15.44 -10.17
C ASP A 20 8.84 15.13 -9.76
N ARG A 21 9.79 15.71 -10.50
CA ARG A 21 11.22 15.55 -10.25
C ARG A 21 11.70 16.24 -8.98
N GLY A 22 11.02 17.30 -8.52
CA GLY A 22 11.41 18.06 -7.33
C GLY A 22 11.15 17.25 -6.07
N SER A 23 9.93 16.74 -5.93
CA SER A 23 9.56 15.85 -4.81
C SER A 23 9.94 14.39 -5.02
N ARG A 24 10.35 14.00 -6.24
CA ARG A 24 10.57 12.60 -6.67
C ARG A 24 9.30 11.74 -6.54
N THR A 25 8.14 12.34 -6.77
CA THR A 25 6.82 11.70 -6.62
C THR A 25 6.26 11.35 -7.98
N VAL A 26 5.69 10.14 -8.09
CA VAL A 26 4.89 9.73 -9.25
C VAL A 26 3.42 9.78 -8.86
N TYR A 27 2.64 10.58 -9.57
CA TYR A 27 1.18 10.61 -9.47
C TYR A 27 0.61 9.75 -10.58
N LEU A 28 -0.27 8.83 -10.22
CA LEU A 28 -0.99 7.97 -11.14
C LEU A 28 -2.47 8.30 -11.05
N PHE A 29 -3.09 8.65 -12.18
CA PHE A 29 -4.53 8.71 -12.25
C PHE A 29 -5.08 7.34 -12.66
N LYS A 30 -6.00 6.80 -11.85
CA LYS A 30 -6.67 5.54 -12.14
C LYS A 30 -8.17 5.72 -11.90
N PRO A 31 -9.01 5.78 -12.96
CA PRO A 31 -10.42 6.11 -12.82
C PRO A 31 -11.22 5.03 -12.07
N ARG A 32 -10.69 3.80 -12.01
CA ARG A 32 -11.25 2.70 -11.23
C ARG A 32 -10.15 1.91 -10.56
N LEU A 33 -10.31 1.65 -9.27
CA LEU A 33 -9.46 0.73 -8.53
C LEU A 33 -9.83 -0.71 -8.88
N ASN A 34 -8.83 -1.56 -9.05
CA ASN A 34 -9.02 -3.00 -9.13
C ASN A 34 -8.87 -3.62 -7.72
N PRO A 35 -9.22 -4.91 -7.54
CA PRO A 35 -9.13 -5.55 -6.22
C PRO A 35 -7.72 -5.49 -5.59
N GLU A 36 -6.67 -5.57 -6.39
CA GLU A 36 -5.28 -5.46 -5.91
C GLU A 36 -4.96 -4.06 -5.37
N ASP A 37 -5.47 -3.01 -6.02
CA ASP A 37 -5.33 -1.64 -5.53
C ASP A 37 -6.06 -1.47 -4.20
N GLU A 38 -7.30 -1.98 -4.11
CA GLU A 38 -8.09 -1.87 -2.89
C GLU A 38 -7.41 -2.55 -1.70
N ILE A 39 -6.92 -3.78 -1.88
CA ILE A 39 -6.22 -4.51 -0.81
C ILE A 39 -4.90 -3.82 -0.47
N THR A 40 -4.13 -3.37 -1.47
CA THR A 40 -2.86 -2.66 -1.23
C THR A 40 -3.10 -1.40 -0.42
N LEU A 41 -4.05 -0.55 -0.82
CA LEU A 41 -4.38 0.70 -0.13
C LEU A 41 -4.90 0.44 1.29
N ARG A 42 -5.69 -0.61 1.49
CA ARG A 42 -6.16 -1.00 2.84
C ARG A 42 -4.99 -1.37 3.74
N PHE A 43 -4.07 -2.22 3.27
CA PHE A 43 -2.91 -2.62 4.07
C PHE A 43 -1.94 -1.45 4.31
N SER A 44 -1.70 -0.63 3.29
CA SER A 44 -0.93 0.62 3.35
C SER A 44 -1.43 1.57 4.45
N ARG A 45 -2.75 1.80 4.55
CA ARG A 45 -3.34 2.66 5.58
C ARG A 45 -3.07 2.17 6.99
N ILE A 46 -2.97 0.86 7.20
CA ILE A 46 -2.64 0.27 8.50
C ILE A 46 -1.18 0.56 8.87
N LEU A 47 -0.26 0.38 7.92
CA LEU A 47 1.14 0.73 8.10
C LEU A 47 1.31 2.22 8.39
N GLU A 48 0.59 3.09 7.68
CA GLU A 48 0.60 4.54 7.89
C GLU A 48 0.03 4.94 9.26
N LYS A 49 -1.08 4.32 9.68
CA LYS A 49 -1.67 4.51 11.01
C LYS A 49 -0.67 4.19 12.13
N LEU A 50 0.15 3.16 11.93
CA LEU A 50 1.18 2.73 12.88
C LEU A 50 2.52 3.47 12.73
N GLY A 51 2.63 4.41 11.78
CA GLY A 51 3.88 5.11 11.50
C GLY A 51 5.00 4.20 10.96
N ILE A 52 4.66 3.08 10.35
CA ILE A 52 5.61 2.12 9.78
C ILE A 52 5.93 2.56 8.35
N GLU A 53 7.20 2.88 8.09
CA GLU A 53 7.68 3.14 6.74
C GLU A 53 7.75 1.84 5.93
N TYR A 54 7.28 1.91 4.69
CA TYR A 54 7.16 0.76 3.81
C TYR A 54 7.37 1.11 2.34
N VAL A 55 7.60 0.08 1.54
CA VAL A 55 7.55 0.12 0.08
C VAL A 55 6.77 -1.08 -0.44
N VAL A 56 5.89 -0.85 -1.40
CA VAL A 56 5.19 -1.92 -2.13
C VAL A 56 6.05 -2.35 -3.31
N VAL A 57 6.20 -3.66 -3.53
CA VAL A 57 7.13 -4.21 -4.52
C VAL A 57 6.49 -5.29 -5.39
N ALA A 58 7.30 -5.92 -6.24
CA ALA A 58 6.94 -7.09 -7.04
C ALA A 58 5.78 -6.88 -8.04
N GLY A 59 4.87 -7.86 -8.13
CA GLY A 59 3.87 -7.96 -9.20
C GLY A 59 2.88 -6.80 -9.24
N TYR A 60 2.52 -6.27 -8.07
CA TYR A 60 1.58 -5.16 -7.95
C TYR A 60 2.05 -3.91 -8.69
N ILE A 61 3.35 -3.59 -8.64
CA ILE A 61 3.89 -2.39 -9.30
C ILE A 61 3.63 -2.43 -10.82
N ALA A 62 3.73 -3.59 -11.46
CA ALA A 62 3.41 -3.71 -12.88
C ALA A 62 1.92 -3.43 -13.17
N ILE A 63 1.03 -3.85 -12.28
CA ILE A 63 -0.43 -3.66 -12.38
C ILE A 63 -0.80 -2.19 -12.14
N LEU A 64 -0.17 -1.57 -11.14
CA LEU A 64 -0.35 -0.15 -10.80
C LEU A 64 -0.04 0.73 -12.02
N PHE A 65 1.04 0.42 -12.74
CA PHE A 65 1.42 1.11 -13.98
C PHE A 65 0.69 0.59 -15.25
N GLY A 66 -0.47 -0.07 -15.09
CA GLY A 66 -1.38 -0.35 -16.19
C GLY A 66 -1.07 -1.60 -17.02
N ARG A 67 -0.18 -2.51 -16.57
CA ARG A 67 -0.02 -3.80 -17.27
C ARG A 67 -1.24 -4.69 -17.06
N GLY A 68 -1.78 -5.22 -18.16
CA GLY A 68 -2.90 -6.18 -18.17
C GLY A 68 -2.51 -7.56 -17.66
N ARG A 69 -2.17 -7.68 -16.37
CA ARG A 69 -1.91 -8.94 -15.66
C ARG A 69 -2.56 -8.89 -14.28
N ARG A 70 -2.57 -10.04 -13.61
CA ARG A 70 -2.97 -10.20 -12.21
C ARG A 70 -1.76 -10.64 -11.38
N THR A 71 -1.89 -10.54 -10.06
CA THR A 71 -0.94 -11.11 -9.10
C THR A 71 -1.74 -11.86 -8.04
N GLU A 72 -1.18 -12.94 -7.52
CA GLU A 72 -1.84 -13.75 -6.47
C GLU A 72 -1.52 -13.18 -5.07
N ASP A 73 -0.38 -12.53 -4.95
CA ASP A 73 0.18 -11.94 -3.74
C ASP A 73 0.47 -10.44 -3.89
N LEU A 74 0.52 -9.76 -2.75
CA LEU A 74 0.92 -8.35 -2.61
C LEU A 74 2.10 -8.27 -1.65
N ASP A 75 3.21 -7.72 -2.13
CA ASP A 75 4.46 -7.71 -1.40
C ASP A 75 4.79 -6.33 -0.83
N PHE A 76 5.09 -6.29 0.47
CA PHE A 76 5.51 -5.11 1.20
C PHE A 76 6.85 -5.37 1.85
N ILE A 77 7.77 -4.41 1.73
CA ILE A 77 8.98 -4.33 2.56
C ILE A 77 8.78 -3.20 3.55
N VAL A 78 8.93 -3.49 4.83
CA VAL A 78 8.81 -2.52 5.93
C VAL A 78 10.17 -2.29 6.58
N MET A 79 10.31 -1.15 7.27
CA MET A 79 11.43 -0.93 8.18
C MET A 79 11.48 -1.98 9.29
N PRO A 80 12.66 -2.29 9.87
CA PRO A 80 12.77 -3.24 10.97
C PRO A 80 11.80 -2.93 12.11
N LEU A 81 11.02 -3.92 12.50
CA LEU A 81 10.03 -3.81 13.58
C LEU A 81 10.58 -4.44 14.86
N THR A 82 10.29 -3.82 15.99
CA THR A 82 10.40 -4.52 17.29
C THR A 82 9.27 -5.55 17.41
N GLU A 83 9.42 -6.51 18.32
CA GLU A 83 8.36 -7.47 18.62
C GLU A 83 7.04 -6.78 18.99
N GLY A 84 7.08 -5.73 19.81
CA GLY A 84 5.89 -4.96 20.18
C GLY A 84 5.21 -4.31 18.97
N MET A 85 5.98 -3.68 18.08
CA MET A 85 5.44 -3.10 16.84
C MET A 85 4.83 -4.17 15.93
N PHE A 86 5.43 -5.35 15.86
CA PHE A 86 4.89 -6.46 15.08
C PHE A 86 3.57 -7.00 15.67
N VAL A 87 3.48 -7.10 17.00
CA VAL A 87 2.24 -7.48 17.69
C VAL A 87 1.13 -6.46 17.43
N ASP A 88 1.44 -5.16 17.52
CA ASP A 88 0.47 -4.10 17.24
C ASP A 88 0.04 -4.11 15.76
N LEU A 89 0.96 -4.36 14.84
CA LEU A 89 0.63 -4.59 13.42
C LEU A 89 -0.32 -5.78 13.26
N CYS A 90 -0.02 -6.92 13.88
CA CYS A 90 -0.89 -8.11 13.81
C CYS A 90 -2.29 -7.83 14.36
N ARG A 91 -2.42 -7.05 15.44
CA ARG A 91 -3.71 -6.66 16.00
C ARG A 91 -4.50 -5.79 15.02
N GLU A 92 -3.88 -4.73 14.51
CA GLU A 92 -4.51 -3.78 13.60
C GLU A 92 -4.93 -4.42 12.28
N VAL A 93 -4.09 -5.27 11.68
CA VAL A 93 -4.49 -5.98 10.45
C VAL A 93 -5.60 -7.00 10.70
N SER A 94 -5.65 -7.60 11.91
CA SER A 94 -6.74 -8.50 12.28
C SER A 94 -8.07 -7.76 12.43
N GLU A 95 -8.07 -6.54 12.97
CA GLU A 95 -9.27 -5.69 13.06
C GLU A 95 -9.81 -5.31 11.67
N GLU A 96 -8.91 -5.20 10.68
CA GLU A 96 -9.22 -5.01 9.27
C GLU A 96 -9.54 -6.34 8.52
N GLY A 97 -9.66 -7.46 9.23
CA GLY A 97 -10.06 -8.74 8.66
C GLY A 97 -8.98 -9.51 7.91
N PHE A 98 -7.71 -9.16 8.10
CA PHE A 98 -6.58 -9.98 7.63
C PHE A 98 -6.22 -11.05 8.66
N THR A 99 -5.78 -12.22 8.18
CA THR A 99 -5.37 -13.34 9.05
C THR A 99 -3.87 -13.57 8.95
N LEU A 100 -3.22 -13.75 10.09
CA LEU A 100 -1.83 -14.21 10.13
C LEU A 100 -1.77 -15.69 9.73
N MET A 101 -1.27 -15.95 8.52
CA MET A 101 -1.14 -17.31 8.00
C MET A 101 0.10 -18.04 8.54
N GLN A 102 1.20 -17.30 8.74
CA GLN A 102 2.46 -17.85 9.20
C GLN A 102 3.11 -16.91 10.22
N GLY A 103 3.22 -17.38 11.45
CA GLY A 103 3.84 -16.68 12.57
C GLY A 103 3.33 -17.23 13.90
N ASP A 104 4.15 -17.12 14.95
CA ASP A 104 3.75 -17.39 16.34
C ASP A 104 3.87 -16.09 17.13
N VAL A 105 2.76 -15.37 17.27
CA VAL A 105 2.69 -14.15 18.07
C VAL A 105 2.19 -14.55 19.45
N ARG A 106 3.10 -14.65 20.41
CA ARG A 106 2.75 -14.94 21.80
C ARG A 106 2.22 -13.68 22.45
N VAL A 107 0.92 -13.44 22.30
CA VAL A 107 0.24 -12.41 23.09
C VAL A 107 0.22 -12.90 24.55
N ARG A 108 1.13 -12.39 25.37
CA ARG A 108 1.04 -12.54 26.82
C ARG A 108 -0.14 -11.66 27.27
N VAL A 109 -1.27 -12.30 27.56
CA VAL A 109 -2.41 -11.70 28.27
C VAL A 109 -2.04 -11.56 29.74
#